data_AF-A0A7J6MHQ5-F1
#
_entry.id   AF-A0A7J6MHQ5-F1
#
_cell.length_a   1.000
_cell.length_b   1.000
_cell.length_c   1.000
_cell.angle_alpha   90.00
_cell.angle_beta   90.00
_cell.angle_gamma   90.00
#
_symmetry.space_group_name_H-M   'P 1'
#
loop_
_entity.id
_entity.type
_entity.pdbx_description
1 polymer ?
#
loop_
_entity_poly.entity_id
_entity_poly.type
_entity_poly.pdbx_seq_one_letter_code
_entity_poly.pdbx_strand_id
1 'polypeptide(L)'
;MKLRFYMFDWDDNILFMPTKVHVEIDGEPKDITTQEFAKLRGSPGLKPRNGSWEETFADMHDEHDLFYRDAVEAIEKGQFGPSYNSFKECLAHARLFAIITARGHPSAVLRRSILRLIPVILDEDEIKKMYKHLEWYGRLHGSKPMSLEKYISLCEFATVSSNEFRDLYGNLPSEDAKQIAMRKFIDSSVERIQRIISRNEALDSGEELSEADDPLRCPRTQRSDSVASEARHLRMLRRKGSKIMCNMSYADLTFGMSDDDHHNVQAISDFLANDMTMAHKHAKFYVYDTGNTAKVKKFMYVQDDGVVRKMSEEESEISEPGSSSDEDD
;
A
#
# COMPACT_ATOMS: atom_id res chain seq x y z
N MET A 1 -19.05 6.68 -3.91
CA MET A 1 -18.21 5.59 -3.35
C MET A 1 -16.80 6.15 -3.19
N LYS A 2 -16.16 6.04 -2.02
CA LYS A 2 -14.80 6.56 -1.81
C LYS A 2 -13.75 5.48 -2.08
N LEU A 3 -12.81 5.74 -2.97
CA LEU A 3 -11.68 4.85 -3.21
C LEU A 3 -10.55 5.22 -2.24
N ARG A 4 -10.16 4.26 -1.41
CA ARG A 4 -9.11 4.44 -0.40
C ARG A 4 -7.89 3.61 -0.78
N PHE A 5 -6.76 4.28 -0.89
CA PHE A 5 -5.46 3.71 -1.15
C PHE A 5 -4.59 3.91 0.09
N TYR A 6 -3.82 2.89 0.44
CA TYR A 6 -3.02 2.90 1.66
C TYR A 6 -1.56 2.69 1.33
N MET A 7 -0.69 3.38 2.04
CA MET A 7 0.75 3.21 1.99
C MET A 7 1.20 2.95 3.42
N PHE A 8 2.09 1.98 3.61
CA PHE A 8 2.56 1.59 4.93
C PHE A 8 4.08 1.44 4.91
N ASP A 9 4.76 1.95 5.94
CA ASP A 9 6.04 1.37 6.35
C ASP A 9 5.81 -0.02 6.98
N TRP A 10 6.78 -0.91 6.88
CA TRP A 10 6.69 -2.28 7.39
C TRP A 10 7.24 -2.42 8.81
N ASP A 11 8.50 -2.03 9.01
CA ASP A 11 9.25 -2.26 10.23
C ASP A 11 8.82 -1.27 11.29
N ASP A 12 8.61 -1.75 12.52
CA ASP A 12 8.17 -0.94 13.67
C ASP A 12 6.79 -0.25 13.48
N ASN A 13 6.19 -0.33 12.29
CA ASN A 13 4.87 0.18 11.96
C ASN A 13 3.81 -0.93 11.76
N ILE A 14 4.03 -1.93 10.89
CA ILE A 14 3.12 -3.08 10.76
C ILE A 14 3.52 -4.18 11.75
N LEU A 15 4.80 -4.53 11.82
CA LEU A 15 5.33 -5.57 12.71
C LEU A 15 6.60 -5.08 13.41
N PHE A 16 6.76 -5.44 14.68
CA PHE A 16 8.06 -5.37 15.35
C PHE A 16 8.86 -6.61 14.96
N MET A 17 9.66 -6.47 13.92
CA MET A 17 10.39 -7.58 13.30
C MET A 17 11.53 -8.07 14.22
N PRO A 18 11.76 -9.39 14.34
CA PRO A 18 12.87 -9.93 15.14
C PRO A 18 14.25 -9.70 14.50
N THR A 19 14.27 -9.31 13.22
CA THR A 19 15.45 -9.02 12.40
C THR A 19 16.43 -8.09 13.10
N LYS A 20 17.73 -8.41 13.05
CA LYS A 20 18.77 -7.66 13.76
C LYS A 20 19.55 -6.73 12.83
N VAL A 21 20.09 -5.67 13.43
CA VAL A 21 21.09 -4.80 12.82
C VAL A 21 22.39 -5.01 13.57
N HIS A 22 23.43 -5.39 12.85
CA HIS A 22 24.74 -5.74 13.43
C HIS A 22 25.65 -4.50 13.41
N VAL A 23 25.91 -3.89 14.55
CA VAL A 23 26.72 -2.66 14.64
C VAL A 23 27.90 -2.81 15.58
N GLU A 24 28.83 -1.88 15.51
CA GLU A 24 29.82 -1.63 16.56
C GLU A 24 29.43 -0.37 17.33
N ILE A 25 29.36 -0.47 18.65
CA ILE A 25 29.11 0.67 19.53
C ILE A 25 30.30 0.79 20.47
N ASP A 26 31.02 1.90 20.37
CA ASP A 26 32.26 2.17 21.12
C ASP A 26 33.35 1.11 20.93
N GLY A 27 33.39 0.50 19.73
CA GLY A 27 34.34 -0.54 19.35
C GLY A 27 33.91 -1.97 19.67
N GLU A 28 32.75 -2.16 20.31
CA GLU A 28 32.25 -3.48 20.68
C GLU A 28 31.11 -3.94 19.76
N PRO A 29 31.15 -5.18 19.24
CA PRO A 29 30.05 -5.79 18.49
C PRO A 29 28.75 -5.85 19.27
N LYS A 30 27.66 -5.32 18.71
CA LYS A 30 26.29 -5.45 19.23
C LYS A 30 25.31 -5.79 18.13
N ASP A 31 24.26 -6.51 18.50
CA ASP A 31 23.09 -6.77 17.65
C ASP A 31 21.92 -6.01 18.28
N ILE A 32 21.38 -5.06 17.52
CA ILE A 32 20.32 -4.16 17.99
C ILE A 32 19.09 -4.27 17.09
N THR A 33 17.95 -3.79 17.56
CA THR A 33 16.73 -3.72 16.74
C THR A 33 16.81 -2.59 15.71
N THR A 34 15.93 -2.62 14.70
CA THR A 34 15.74 -1.51 13.74
C THR A 34 15.41 -0.21 14.46
N GLN A 35 14.54 -0.27 15.47
CA GLN A 35 14.16 0.88 16.28
C GLN A 35 15.32 1.47 17.09
N GLU A 36 16.16 0.61 17.69
CA GLU A 36 17.37 1.05 18.39
C GLU A 36 18.36 1.68 17.42
N PHE A 37 18.54 1.07 16.24
CA PHE A 37 19.38 1.62 15.19
C PHE A 37 18.89 3.01 14.75
N ALA A 38 17.59 3.19 14.52
CA ALA A 38 17.00 4.47 14.13
C ALA A 38 17.28 5.58 15.17
N LYS A 39 17.25 5.26 16.47
CA LYS A 39 17.58 6.21 17.56
C LYS A 39 19.07 6.54 17.65
N LEU A 40 19.93 5.56 17.36
CA LEU A 40 21.38 5.70 17.49
C LEU A 40 22.05 6.22 16.20
N ARG A 41 21.38 6.15 15.04
CA ARG A 41 21.96 6.55 13.75
C ARG A 41 22.51 7.99 13.82
N GLY A 42 23.76 8.17 13.43
CA GLY A 42 24.46 9.46 13.50
C GLY A 42 25.15 9.77 14.83
N SER A 43 25.00 8.92 15.87
CA SER A 43 25.77 9.05 17.10
C SER A 43 27.26 8.76 16.85
N PRO A 44 28.20 9.53 17.43
CA PRO A 44 29.64 9.39 17.17
C PRO A 44 30.22 7.98 17.46
N GLY A 45 29.62 7.24 18.39
CA GLY A 45 30.08 5.91 18.79
C GLY A 45 29.56 4.75 17.93
N LEU A 46 28.56 4.99 17.06
CA LEU A 46 27.96 3.96 16.22
C LEU A 46 28.74 3.83 14.91
N LYS A 47 29.22 2.62 14.62
CA LYS A 47 29.94 2.28 13.40
C LYS A 47 29.34 1.01 12.76
N PRO A 48 29.48 0.87 11.43
CA PRO A 48 29.12 -0.39 10.77
C PRO A 48 29.96 -1.56 11.31
N ARG A 49 29.35 -2.75 11.42
CA ARG A 49 30.03 -4.01 11.77
C ARG A 49 31.21 -4.23 10.82
N ASN A 50 32.40 -4.43 11.37
CA ASN A 50 33.64 -4.66 10.60
C ASN A 50 33.94 -3.58 9.55
N GLY A 51 33.39 -2.36 9.70
CA GLY A 51 33.50 -1.31 8.69
C GLY A 51 32.59 -1.48 7.46
N SER A 52 31.71 -2.49 7.45
CA SER A 52 30.85 -2.85 6.31
C SER A 52 29.36 -2.64 6.62
N TRP A 53 28.71 -1.78 5.82
CA TRP A 53 27.24 -1.61 5.89
C TRP A 53 26.49 -2.82 5.36
N GLU A 54 27.10 -3.61 4.47
CA GLU A 54 26.51 -4.86 3.99
C GLU A 54 26.43 -5.89 5.11
N GLU A 55 27.50 -6.05 5.90
CA GLU A 55 27.48 -6.93 7.09
C GLU A 55 26.56 -6.38 8.20
N THR A 56 26.43 -5.05 8.29
CA THR A 56 25.57 -4.40 9.28
C THR A 56 24.09 -4.74 9.06
N PHE A 57 23.69 -4.86 7.79
CA PHE A 57 22.32 -5.12 7.38
C PHE A 57 22.17 -6.49 6.72
N ALA A 58 23.00 -7.47 7.09
CA ALA A 58 22.99 -8.81 6.49
C ALA A 58 21.59 -9.46 6.57
N ASP A 59 20.92 -9.35 7.71
CA ASP A 59 19.56 -9.87 7.91
C ASP A 59 18.48 -9.07 7.15
N MET A 60 18.83 -7.93 6.54
CA MET A 60 17.94 -7.09 5.73
C MET A 60 18.04 -7.38 4.22
N HIS A 61 18.68 -8.50 3.87
CA HIS A 61 18.73 -9.08 2.53
C HIS A 61 18.09 -10.47 2.54
N ASP A 62 17.44 -10.86 1.45
CA ASP A 62 16.63 -12.09 1.44
C ASP A 62 17.44 -13.37 1.19
N GLU A 63 18.16 -13.80 2.22
CA GLU A 63 18.72 -15.14 2.27
C GLU A 63 17.70 -16.10 2.90
N HIS A 64 17.53 -17.28 2.30
CA HIS A 64 16.78 -18.39 2.91
C HIS A 64 15.34 -18.06 3.39
N ASP A 65 14.62 -17.16 2.70
CA ASP A 65 13.23 -16.76 3.02
C ASP A 65 13.10 -16.07 4.39
N LEU A 66 14.18 -15.43 4.86
CA LEU A 66 14.28 -14.84 6.20
C LEU A 66 13.15 -13.83 6.46
N PHE A 67 12.87 -12.93 5.52
CA PHE A 67 11.78 -11.95 5.68
C PHE A 67 10.44 -12.59 6.01
N TYR A 68 10.07 -13.64 5.26
CA TYR A 68 8.80 -14.32 5.47
C TYR A 68 8.78 -15.02 6.83
N ARG A 69 9.87 -15.71 7.18
CA ARG A 69 9.98 -16.44 8.44
C ARG A 69 9.92 -15.51 9.65
N ASP A 70 10.66 -14.42 9.61
CA ASP A 70 10.65 -13.38 10.64
C ASP A 70 9.26 -12.75 10.78
N ALA A 71 8.56 -12.50 9.67
CA ALA A 71 7.21 -11.96 9.70
C ALA A 71 6.20 -12.95 10.31
N VAL A 72 6.30 -14.25 9.98
CA VAL A 72 5.48 -15.29 10.62
C VAL A 72 5.77 -15.36 12.11
N GLU A 73 7.05 -15.38 12.50
CA GLU A 73 7.46 -15.42 13.91
C GLU A 73 6.91 -14.20 14.68
N ALA A 74 7.02 -13.01 14.11
CA ALA A 74 6.48 -11.79 14.71
C ALA A 74 4.95 -11.88 14.90
N ILE A 75 4.22 -12.38 13.91
CA ILE A 75 2.76 -12.55 14.00
C ILE A 75 2.39 -13.58 15.08
N GLU A 76 3.04 -14.74 15.10
CA GLU A 76 2.79 -15.80 16.09
C GLU A 76 3.08 -15.34 17.53
N LYS A 77 4.08 -14.46 17.70
CA LYS A 77 4.43 -13.86 19.00
C LYS A 77 3.60 -12.63 19.36
N GLY A 78 2.69 -12.19 18.50
CA GLY A 78 1.89 -10.98 18.73
C GLY A 78 2.72 -9.68 18.71
N GLN A 79 3.83 -9.66 17.99
CA GLN A 79 4.72 -8.50 17.85
C GLN A 79 4.16 -7.50 16.81
N PHE A 80 2.96 -7.01 17.09
CA PHE A 80 2.21 -6.14 16.18
C PHE A 80 2.60 -4.69 16.36
N GLY A 81 2.95 -4.04 15.26
CA GLY A 81 3.14 -2.61 15.20
C GLY A 81 1.80 -1.84 15.23
N PRO A 82 1.86 -0.51 15.42
CA PRO A 82 0.69 0.36 15.56
C PRO A 82 -0.27 0.38 14.36
N SER A 83 0.20 0.00 13.16
CA SER A 83 -0.58 -0.09 11.92
C SER A 83 -1.04 -1.51 11.57
N TYR A 84 -0.70 -2.54 12.37
CA TYR A 84 -1.05 -3.93 12.06
C TYR A 84 -2.54 -4.13 11.75
N ASN A 85 -3.42 -3.65 12.62
CA ASN A 85 -4.87 -3.78 12.45
C ASN A 85 -5.39 -3.02 11.21
N SER A 86 -4.82 -1.85 10.92
CA SER A 86 -5.17 -1.09 9.71
C SER A 86 -4.72 -1.82 8.44
N PHE A 87 -3.56 -2.49 8.47
CA PHE A 87 -3.10 -3.33 7.38
C PHE A 87 -3.97 -4.59 7.22
N LYS A 88 -4.33 -5.26 8.32
CA LYS A 88 -5.28 -6.39 8.35
C LYS A 88 -6.62 -6.00 7.71
N GLU A 89 -7.18 -4.86 8.11
CA GLU A 89 -8.43 -4.32 7.52
C GLU A 89 -8.26 -3.99 6.03
N CYS A 90 -7.13 -3.40 5.63
CA CYS A 90 -6.80 -3.10 4.24
C CYS A 90 -6.85 -4.38 3.38
N LEU A 91 -6.23 -5.46 3.85
CA LEU A 91 -6.23 -6.77 3.19
C LEU A 91 -7.64 -7.38 3.15
N ALA A 92 -8.36 -7.40 4.27
CA ALA A 92 -9.72 -7.96 4.37
C ALA A 92 -10.72 -7.29 3.43
N HIS A 93 -10.48 -6.04 3.03
CA HIS A 93 -11.31 -5.30 2.07
C HIS A 93 -10.76 -5.30 0.63
N ALA A 94 -9.66 -6.02 0.36
CA ALA A 94 -8.96 -6.00 -0.93
C ALA A 94 -8.69 -4.57 -1.46
N ARG A 95 -8.31 -3.66 -0.56
CA ARG A 95 -7.96 -2.26 -0.92
C ARG A 95 -6.57 -2.24 -1.52
N LEU A 96 -6.36 -1.49 -2.60
CA LEU A 96 -5.02 -1.34 -3.17
C LEU A 96 -4.10 -0.62 -2.18
N PHE A 97 -2.90 -1.15 -2.01
CA PHE A 97 -1.91 -0.62 -1.09
C PHE A 97 -0.50 -0.59 -1.67
N ALA A 98 0.37 0.15 -0.99
CA ALA A 98 1.81 0.07 -1.14
C ALA A 98 2.47 -0.29 0.18
N ILE A 99 3.48 -1.15 0.14
CA ILE A 99 4.47 -1.27 1.23
C ILE A 99 5.70 -0.49 0.79
N ILE A 100 6.09 0.53 1.56
CA ILE A 100 7.23 1.39 1.29
C ILE A 100 8.14 1.36 2.51
N THR A 101 9.25 0.62 2.42
CA THR A 101 10.13 0.32 3.56
C THR A 101 11.60 0.53 3.21
N ALA A 102 12.39 0.88 4.23
CA ALA A 102 13.85 0.98 4.15
C ALA A 102 14.56 -0.38 4.05
N ARG A 103 13.85 -1.52 4.01
CA ARG A 103 14.47 -2.84 3.79
C ARG A 103 15.23 -2.93 2.45
N GLY A 104 16.31 -3.72 2.45
CA GLY A 104 17.19 -3.93 1.29
C GLY A 104 16.81 -5.11 0.37
N HIS A 105 15.69 -5.77 0.64
CA HIS A 105 15.26 -6.96 -0.11
C HIS A 105 14.83 -6.60 -1.54
N PRO A 106 14.95 -7.49 -2.53
CA PRO A 106 14.28 -7.29 -3.82
C PRO A 106 12.77 -7.12 -3.63
N SER A 107 12.13 -6.24 -4.42
CA SER A 107 10.69 -5.95 -4.25
C SER A 107 9.82 -7.19 -4.50
N ALA A 108 10.29 -8.11 -5.35
CA ALA A 108 9.65 -9.40 -5.59
C ALA A 108 9.57 -10.29 -4.35
N VAL A 109 10.52 -10.15 -3.41
CA VAL A 109 10.52 -10.88 -2.13
C VAL A 109 9.39 -10.41 -1.25
N LEU A 110 9.24 -9.10 -1.04
CA LEU A 110 8.14 -8.58 -0.24
C LEU A 110 6.80 -8.99 -0.85
N ARG A 111 6.64 -8.85 -2.17
CA ARG A 111 5.41 -9.26 -2.87
C ARG A 111 5.04 -10.73 -2.59
N ARG A 112 5.98 -11.67 -2.78
CA ARG A 112 5.71 -13.10 -2.57
C ARG A 112 5.46 -13.44 -1.11
N SER A 113 6.16 -12.78 -0.19
CA SER A 113 6.01 -13.00 1.25
C SER A 113 4.67 -12.50 1.74
N ILE A 114 4.24 -11.31 1.31
CA ILE A 114 2.92 -10.76 1.67
C ILE A 114 1.79 -11.64 1.13
N LEU A 115 1.89 -12.11 -0.10
CA LEU A 115 0.93 -13.09 -0.65
C LEU A 115 0.78 -14.33 0.25
N ARG A 116 1.89 -14.85 0.79
CA ARG A 116 1.92 -16.01 1.70
C ARG A 116 1.48 -15.67 3.12
N LEU A 117 1.65 -14.42 3.56
CA LEU A 117 1.27 -13.96 4.90
C LEU A 117 -0.23 -13.70 5.02
N ILE A 118 -0.96 -13.45 3.93
CA ILE A 118 -2.42 -13.23 3.98
C ILE A 118 -3.18 -14.28 4.80
N PRO A 119 -3.01 -15.60 4.57
CA PRO A 119 -3.70 -16.62 5.38
C PRO A 119 -3.16 -16.75 6.82
N VAL A 120 -2.04 -16.11 7.15
CA VAL A 120 -1.48 -16.04 8.51
C VAL A 120 -2.05 -14.81 9.24
N ILE A 121 -2.28 -13.72 8.52
CA ILE A 121 -2.77 -12.43 9.04
C ILE A 121 -4.29 -12.44 9.20
N LEU A 122 -5.01 -12.97 8.20
CA LEU A 122 -6.47 -12.93 8.15
C LEU A 122 -7.08 -14.21 8.71
N ASP A 123 -8.12 -14.06 9.54
CA ASP A 123 -8.96 -15.18 9.94
C ASP A 123 -9.93 -15.61 8.82
N GLU A 124 -10.67 -16.69 9.06
CA GLU A 124 -11.57 -17.27 8.05
C GLU A 124 -12.64 -16.28 7.56
N ASP A 125 -13.18 -15.44 8.44
CA ASP A 125 -14.25 -14.51 8.10
C ASP A 125 -13.70 -13.28 7.36
N GLU A 126 -12.51 -12.82 7.72
CA GLU A 126 -11.77 -11.80 6.98
C GLU A 126 -11.34 -12.27 5.60
N ILE A 127 -10.93 -13.53 5.45
CA ILE A 127 -10.64 -14.13 4.15
C ILE A 127 -11.92 -14.16 3.29
N LYS A 128 -13.06 -14.60 3.84
CA LYS A 128 -14.36 -14.57 3.12
C LYS A 128 -14.70 -13.14 2.68
N LYS A 129 -14.46 -12.16 3.54
CA LYS A 129 -14.68 -10.74 3.24
C LYS A 129 -13.78 -10.26 2.09
N MET A 130 -12.50 -10.61 2.10
CA MET A 130 -11.56 -10.28 1.02
C MET A 130 -12.04 -10.85 -0.31
N TYR A 131 -12.43 -12.12 -0.36
CA TYR A 131 -12.91 -12.75 -1.59
C TYR A 131 -14.21 -12.11 -2.12
N LYS A 132 -15.14 -11.68 -1.26
CA LYS A 132 -16.32 -10.91 -1.70
C LYS A 132 -15.93 -9.61 -2.42
N HIS A 133 -14.92 -8.90 -1.93
CA HIS A 133 -14.41 -7.69 -2.60
C HIS A 133 -13.71 -8.02 -3.92
N LEU A 134 -12.93 -9.10 -4.00
CA LEU A 134 -12.29 -9.55 -5.24
C LEU A 134 -13.31 -10.00 -6.30
N GLU A 135 -14.42 -10.63 -5.90
CA GLU A 135 -15.55 -10.90 -6.78
C GLU A 135 -16.15 -9.61 -7.34
N TRP A 136 -16.38 -8.62 -6.47
CA TRP A 136 -16.93 -7.34 -6.86
C TRP A 136 -16.04 -6.62 -7.89
N TYR A 137 -14.71 -6.60 -7.69
CA TYR A 137 -13.76 -6.09 -8.69
C TYR A 137 -13.85 -6.84 -10.03
N GLY A 138 -13.94 -8.17 -10.01
CA GLY A 138 -14.14 -8.95 -11.23
C GLY A 138 -15.43 -8.55 -11.98
N ARG A 139 -16.53 -8.39 -11.24
CA ARG A 139 -17.83 -8.00 -11.80
C ARG A 139 -17.81 -6.61 -12.45
N LEU A 140 -17.08 -5.64 -11.87
CA LEU A 140 -16.91 -4.30 -12.46
C LEU A 140 -16.35 -4.36 -13.88
N HIS A 141 -15.50 -5.33 -14.17
CA HIS A 141 -14.85 -5.48 -15.48
C HIS A 141 -15.53 -6.51 -16.38
N GLY A 142 -16.67 -7.07 -15.97
CA GLY A 142 -17.34 -8.16 -16.69
C GLY A 142 -16.45 -9.41 -16.82
N SER A 143 -15.55 -9.61 -15.86
CA SER A 143 -14.60 -10.72 -15.82
C SER A 143 -14.91 -11.66 -14.65
N LYS A 144 -14.20 -12.79 -14.60
CA LYS A 144 -14.20 -13.69 -13.44
C LYS A 144 -13.71 -12.94 -12.20
N PRO A 145 -14.01 -13.43 -10.97
CA PRO A 145 -13.43 -12.89 -9.74
C PRO A 145 -11.93 -12.69 -9.88
N MET A 146 -11.43 -11.55 -9.38
CA MET A 146 -10.00 -11.25 -9.42
C MET A 146 -9.25 -12.28 -8.55
N SER A 147 -8.18 -12.89 -9.09
CA SER A 147 -7.35 -13.78 -8.27
C SER A 147 -6.55 -12.99 -7.25
N LEU A 148 -6.16 -13.63 -6.15
CA LEU A 148 -5.35 -13.01 -5.11
C LEU A 148 -3.98 -12.55 -5.67
N GLU A 149 -3.37 -13.34 -6.55
CA GLU A 149 -2.11 -12.98 -7.22
C GLU A 149 -2.30 -11.75 -8.10
N LYS A 150 -3.43 -11.66 -8.82
CA LYS A 150 -3.72 -10.48 -9.63
C LYS A 150 -3.91 -9.25 -8.76
N TYR A 151 -4.65 -9.36 -7.66
CA TYR A 151 -4.81 -8.28 -6.69
C TYR A 151 -3.45 -7.81 -6.12
N ILE A 152 -2.60 -8.73 -5.67
CA ILE A 152 -1.26 -8.42 -5.15
C ILE A 152 -0.36 -7.83 -6.25
N SER A 153 -0.52 -8.21 -7.51
CA SER A 153 0.20 -7.60 -8.63
C SER A 153 -0.19 -6.14 -8.88
N LEU A 154 -1.38 -5.73 -8.45
CA LEU A 154 -1.89 -4.36 -8.56
C LEU A 154 -1.42 -3.46 -7.41
N CYS A 155 -0.91 -4.04 -6.34
CA CYS A 155 -0.30 -3.37 -5.19
C CYS A 155 1.19 -3.10 -5.45
N GLU A 156 1.74 -2.09 -4.79
CA GLU A 156 3.14 -1.67 -4.93
C GLU A 156 3.98 -2.18 -3.74
N PHE A 157 5.20 -2.61 -4.02
CA PHE A 157 6.17 -3.00 -2.99
C PHE A 157 7.47 -2.28 -3.33
N ALA A 158 7.88 -1.35 -2.49
CA ALA A 158 9.05 -0.51 -2.68
C ALA A 158 10.00 -0.69 -1.49
N THR A 159 11.11 -1.38 -1.77
CA THR A 159 12.23 -1.56 -0.85
C THR A 159 13.31 -0.53 -1.17
N VAL A 160 13.24 0.62 -0.51
CA VAL A 160 13.97 1.83 -0.96
C VAL A 160 15.48 1.75 -0.78
N SER A 161 15.96 0.80 0.04
CA SER A 161 17.39 0.51 0.22
C SER A 161 17.91 -0.64 -0.64
N SER A 162 17.05 -1.26 -1.45
CA SER A 162 17.45 -2.38 -2.31
C SER A 162 18.33 -1.93 -3.48
N ASN A 163 19.15 -2.84 -4.00
CA ASN A 163 19.93 -2.57 -5.21
C ASN A 163 19.01 -2.25 -6.40
N GLU A 164 17.88 -2.95 -6.54
CA GLU A 164 16.88 -2.68 -7.60
C GLU A 164 16.39 -1.22 -7.57
N PHE A 165 16.12 -0.68 -6.37
CA PHE A 165 15.68 0.71 -6.23
C PHE A 165 16.82 1.70 -6.50
N ARG A 166 18.02 1.41 -5.97
CA ARG A 166 19.21 2.26 -6.15
C ARG A 166 19.67 2.33 -7.59
N ASP A 167 19.56 1.24 -8.35
CA ASP A 167 19.91 1.20 -9.77
C ASP A 167 18.98 2.10 -10.61
N LEU A 168 17.73 2.25 -10.18
CA LEU A 168 16.72 3.06 -10.86
C LEU A 168 16.77 4.54 -10.47
N TYR A 169 17.00 4.84 -9.19
CA TYR A 169 16.82 6.19 -8.63
C TYR A 169 18.08 6.79 -7.99
N GLY A 170 19.17 6.02 -7.93
CA GLY A 170 20.40 6.40 -7.25
C GLY A 170 20.38 6.09 -5.75
N ASN A 171 21.52 6.33 -5.09
CA ASN A 171 21.66 6.17 -3.65
C ASN A 171 21.18 7.44 -2.93
N LEU A 172 19.90 7.47 -2.59
CA LEU A 172 19.23 8.60 -1.96
C LEU A 172 19.05 8.38 -0.45
N PRO A 173 18.89 9.45 0.36
CA PRO A 173 18.34 9.34 1.70
C PRO A 173 17.01 8.58 1.71
N SER A 174 16.73 7.87 2.80
CA SER A 174 15.51 7.04 2.93
C SER A 174 14.24 7.88 2.72
N GLU A 175 14.22 9.09 3.28
CA GLU A 175 13.12 10.04 3.22
C GLU A 175 12.79 10.41 1.76
N ASP A 176 13.80 10.76 0.96
CA ASP A 176 13.64 11.13 -0.45
C ASP A 176 13.22 9.92 -1.30
N ALA A 177 13.82 8.76 -1.03
CA ALA A 177 13.51 7.53 -1.73
C ALA A 177 12.05 7.06 -1.47
N LYS A 178 11.57 7.20 -0.23
CA LYS A 178 10.16 6.96 0.12
C LYS A 178 9.22 7.88 -0.64
N GLN A 179 9.54 9.18 -0.77
CA GLN A 179 8.72 10.13 -1.54
C GLN A 179 8.60 9.75 -3.02
N ILE A 180 9.68 9.27 -3.64
CA ILE A 180 9.65 8.76 -5.03
C ILE A 180 8.71 7.56 -5.14
N ALA A 181 8.82 6.59 -4.23
CA ALA A 181 7.94 5.43 -4.21
C ALA A 181 6.46 5.80 -4.02
N MET A 182 6.19 6.75 -3.12
CA MET A 182 4.84 7.28 -2.89
C MET A 182 4.28 7.95 -4.14
N ARG A 183 5.06 8.83 -4.79
CA ARG A 183 4.65 9.48 -6.04
C ARG A 183 4.25 8.45 -7.09
N LYS A 184 5.11 7.45 -7.32
CA LYS A 184 4.86 6.38 -8.29
C LYS A 184 3.55 5.63 -8.00
N PHE A 185 3.29 5.29 -6.74
CA PHE A 185 2.05 4.59 -6.37
C PHE A 185 0.82 5.48 -6.53
N ILE A 186 0.89 6.75 -6.11
CA ILE A 186 -0.22 7.71 -6.23
C ILE A 186 -0.53 7.97 -7.71
N ASP A 187 0.48 8.30 -8.51
CA ASP A 187 0.31 8.63 -9.93
C ASP A 187 -0.25 7.42 -10.69
N SER A 188 0.31 6.23 -10.49
CA SER A 188 -0.18 5.01 -11.15
C SER A 188 -1.60 4.62 -10.71
N SER A 189 -1.97 4.90 -9.46
CA SER A 189 -3.34 4.69 -8.95
C SER A 189 -4.31 5.66 -9.60
N VAL A 190 -3.96 6.95 -9.65
CA VAL A 190 -4.74 8.00 -10.32
C VAL A 190 -4.95 7.66 -11.80
N GLU A 191 -3.88 7.37 -12.53
CA GLU A 191 -3.96 7.01 -13.95
C GLU A 191 -4.85 5.78 -14.17
N ARG A 192 -4.74 4.76 -13.31
CA ARG A 192 -5.56 3.56 -13.41
C ARG A 192 -7.04 3.89 -13.25
N ILE A 193 -7.40 4.73 -12.28
CA ILE A 193 -8.79 5.15 -12.09
C ILE A 193 -9.28 6.01 -13.25
N GLN A 194 -8.47 6.96 -13.73
CA GLN A 194 -8.82 7.79 -14.89
C GLN A 194 -9.09 6.92 -16.14
N ARG A 195 -8.25 5.92 -16.41
CA ARG A 195 -8.50 4.97 -17.52
C ARG A 195 -9.81 4.20 -17.36
N ILE A 196 -10.17 3.82 -16.13
CA ILE A 196 -11.44 3.14 -15.86
C ILE A 196 -12.62 4.08 -16.11
N ILE A 197 -12.54 5.32 -15.63
CA ILE A 197 -13.57 6.35 -15.84
C ILE A 197 -13.76 6.63 -17.34
N SER A 198 -12.69 7.01 -18.05
CA SER A 198 -12.76 7.33 -19.49
C SER A 198 -13.27 6.15 -20.33
N ARG A 199 -12.90 4.92 -19.96
CA ARG A 199 -13.44 3.71 -20.61
C ARG A 199 -14.94 3.57 -20.40
N ASN A 200 -15.44 3.84 -19.19
CA ASN A 200 -16.88 3.74 -18.92
C ASN A 200 -17.67 4.81 -19.67
N GLU A 201 -17.14 6.04 -19.74
CA GLU A 201 -17.72 7.14 -20.51
C GLU A 201 -17.80 6.81 -22.01
N ALA A 202 -16.73 6.27 -22.61
CA ALA A 202 -16.71 5.85 -24.02
C ALA A 202 -17.71 4.70 -24.32
N LEU A 203 -17.90 3.79 -23.36
CA LEU A 203 -18.89 2.72 -23.50
C LEU A 203 -20.33 3.23 -23.41
N ASP A 204 -20.57 4.26 -22.62
CA ASP A 204 -21.89 4.91 -22.51
C ASP A 204 -22.20 5.79 -23.73
N SER A 205 -21.18 6.37 -24.39
CA SER A 205 -21.32 7.11 -25.65
C SER A 205 -21.46 6.22 -26.90
N GLY A 206 -21.19 4.92 -26.78
CA GLY A 206 -21.33 3.95 -27.87
C GLY A 206 -20.13 3.82 -28.80
N GLU A 207 -18.94 4.28 -28.39
CA GLU A 207 -17.71 4.16 -29.16
C GLU A 207 -17.07 2.76 -29.02
N GLU A 208 -16.66 2.14 -30.14
CA GLU A 208 -15.92 0.87 -30.13
C GLU A 208 -14.45 1.10 -29.72
N LEU A 209 -14.09 0.67 -28.52
CA LEU A 209 -12.70 0.69 -28.03
C LEU A 209 -11.85 -0.43 -28.68
N SER A 210 -10.62 -0.09 -29.05
CA SER A 210 -9.65 -1.02 -29.66
C SER A 210 -9.26 -2.14 -28.68
N GLU A 211 -9.09 -3.37 -29.18
CA GLU A 211 -8.79 -4.57 -28.36
C GLU A 211 -7.40 -4.55 -27.69
N ALA A 212 -6.53 -3.57 -27.99
CA ALA A 212 -5.14 -3.52 -27.54
C ALA A 212 -4.93 -2.85 -26.17
N ASP A 213 -5.96 -2.17 -25.62
CA ASP A 213 -5.83 -1.29 -24.45
C ASP A 213 -6.27 -1.92 -23.12
N ASP A 214 -6.33 -3.26 -23.01
CA ASP A 214 -6.76 -3.96 -21.79
C ASP A 214 -5.58 -4.48 -20.93
N PRO A 215 -5.12 -3.73 -19.91
CA PRO A 215 -3.99 -4.12 -19.05
C PRO A 215 -4.29 -5.30 -18.10
N LEU A 216 -5.52 -5.83 -18.10
CA LEU A 216 -5.94 -6.93 -17.23
C LEU A 216 -6.33 -8.20 -18.01
N ARG A 217 -6.07 -8.28 -19.32
CA ARG A 217 -6.44 -9.43 -20.14
C ARG A 217 -5.65 -10.69 -19.76
N CYS A 218 -6.38 -11.78 -19.47
CA CYS A 218 -5.83 -13.13 -19.38
C CYS A 218 -5.77 -13.79 -20.79
N PRO A 219 -4.82 -14.69 -21.09
CA PRO A 219 -4.72 -15.36 -22.40
C PRO A 219 -5.99 -16.17 -22.73
N ARG A 220 -6.47 -16.09 -23.99
CA ARG A 220 -7.69 -16.77 -24.45
C ARG A 220 -7.59 -18.29 -24.33
N THR A 221 -8.53 -18.91 -23.61
CA THR A 221 -8.91 -20.32 -23.82
C THR A 221 -10.14 -20.41 -24.74
N GLN A 222 -10.20 -21.46 -25.55
CA GLN A 222 -11.18 -21.65 -26.64
C GLN A 222 -12.63 -21.77 -26.10
N ARG A 223 -13.59 -21.19 -26.85
CA ARG A 223 -15.01 -21.01 -26.47
C ARG A 223 -15.91 -22.14 -26.97
N SER A 224 -16.96 -22.46 -26.21
CA SER A 224 -18.13 -23.26 -26.62
C SER A 224 -19.45 -22.52 -26.35
N ASP A 225 -20.54 -22.95 -27.01
CA ASP A 225 -21.75 -22.18 -27.34
C ASP A 225 -22.78 -21.89 -26.22
N SER A 226 -22.46 -22.02 -24.93
CA SER A 226 -23.36 -21.60 -23.84
C SER A 226 -23.42 -20.08 -23.59
N VAL A 227 -22.75 -19.30 -24.46
CA VAL A 227 -22.31 -17.92 -24.23
C VAL A 227 -23.43 -16.88 -24.24
N ALA A 228 -24.61 -17.17 -24.80
CA ALA A 228 -25.62 -16.13 -25.04
C ALA A 228 -26.35 -15.66 -23.77
N SER A 229 -26.67 -16.56 -22.83
CA SER A 229 -27.28 -16.21 -21.54
C SER A 229 -26.25 -15.57 -20.60
N GLU A 230 -25.03 -16.12 -20.59
CA GLU A 230 -23.91 -15.62 -19.80
C GLU A 230 -23.45 -14.24 -20.29
N ALA A 231 -23.39 -14.00 -21.60
CA ALA A 231 -23.10 -12.68 -22.16
C ALA A 231 -24.19 -11.65 -21.87
N ARG A 232 -25.47 -12.04 -21.80
CA ARG A 232 -26.57 -11.14 -21.38
C ARG A 232 -26.49 -10.82 -19.89
N HIS A 233 -26.18 -11.81 -19.05
CA HIS A 233 -25.98 -11.63 -17.62
C HIS A 233 -24.75 -10.76 -17.33
N LEU A 234 -23.63 -11.00 -18.01
CA LEU A 234 -22.43 -10.18 -17.96
C LEU A 234 -22.68 -8.76 -18.47
N ARG A 235 -23.48 -8.56 -19.54
CA ARG A 235 -23.90 -7.22 -19.97
C ARG A 235 -24.75 -6.50 -18.93
N MET A 236 -25.62 -7.21 -18.21
CA MET A 236 -26.46 -6.65 -17.16
C MET A 236 -25.64 -6.29 -15.91
N LEU A 237 -24.75 -7.18 -15.46
CA LEU A 237 -23.82 -6.93 -14.36
C LEU A 237 -22.86 -5.79 -14.68
N ARG A 238 -22.36 -5.74 -15.92
CA ARG A 238 -21.51 -4.65 -16.43
C ARG A 238 -22.26 -3.33 -16.49
N ARG A 239 -23.55 -3.31 -16.86
CA ARG A 239 -24.40 -2.11 -16.78
C ARG A 239 -24.68 -1.65 -15.33
N LYS A 240 -24.85 -2.58 -14.39
CA LYS A 240 -24.99 -2.25 -12.96
C LYS A 240 -23.66 -1.74 -12.35
N GLY A 241 -22.53 -2.37 -12.69
CA GLY A 241 -21.18 -1.94 -12.31
C GLY A 241 -20.78 -0.60 -12.94
N SER A 242 -21.08 -0.38 -14.22
CA SER A 242 -20.92 0.91 -14.90
C SER A 242 -21.73 1.99 -14.18
N LYS A 243 -23.02 1.79 -13.89
CA LYS A 243 -23.82 2.81 -13.16
C LYS A 243 -23.24 3.21 -11.80
N ILE A 244 -22.57 2.31 -11.08
CA ILE A 244 -21.88 2.61 -9.81
C ILE A 244 -20.60 3.43 -10.06
N MET A 245 -19.90 3.18 -11.17
CA MET A 245 -18.67 3.90 -11.54
C MET A 245 -18.89 5.21 -12.32
N CYS A 246 -20.02 5.39 -13.02
CA CYS A 246 -20.31 6.58 -13.83
C CYS A 246 -20.53 7.86 -13.00
N ASN A 247 -20.68 7.74 -11.67
CA ASN A 247 -20.74 8.87 -10.75
C ASN A 247 -19.43 9.08 -9.97
N MET A 248 -18.36 8.34 -10.29
CA MET A 248 -17.09 8.42 -9.58
C MET A 248 -16.31 9.64 -10.06
N SER A 249 -16.35 10.70 -9.27
CA SER A 249 -15.51 11.86 -9.50
C SER A 249 -14.09 11.58 -9.00
N TYR A 250 -13.11 12.16 -9.66
CA TYR A 250 -11.73 12.24 -9.19
C TYR A 250 -11.62 12.84 -7.76
N ALA A 251 -12.66 13.53 -7.29
CA ALA A 251 -12.83 14.03 -5.92
C ALA A 251 -13.03 12.97 -4.82
N ASP A 252 -13.24 11.71 -5.19
CA ASP A 252 -13.46 10.59 -4.25
C ASP A 252 -12.20 9.79 -3.91
N LEU A 253 -11.04 10.18 -4.45
CA LEU A 253 -9.77 9.50 -4.19
C LEU A 253 -9.19 9.92 -2.84
N THR A 254 -8.85 8.94 -2.02
CA THR A 254 -8.22 9.14 -0.72
C THR A 254 -6.97 8.29 -0.61
N PHE A 255 -5.86 8.91 -0.25
CA PHE A 255 -4.57 8.27 -0.01
C PHE A 255 -4.16 8.46 1.46
N GLY A 256 -3.80 7.38 2.14
CA GLY A 256 -3.27 7.42 3.50
C GLY A 256 -1.88 6.80 3.56
N MET A 257 -0.95 7.43 4.30
CA MET A 257 0.37 6.88 4.63
C MET A 257 0.53 6.77 6.15
N SER A 258 1.01 5.64 6.66
CA SER A 258 1.45 5.52 8.05
C SER A 258 2.93 5.17 8.15
N ASP A 259 3.61 5.82 9.08
CA ASP A 259 5.03 5.65 9.37
C ASP A 259 5.23 5.94 10.87
N ASP A 260 6.10 5.17 11.52
CA ASP A 260 6.38 5.31 12.95
C ASP A 260 7.57 6.25 13.23
N ASP A 261 8.39 6.56 12.21
CA ASP A 261 9.50 7.49 12.35
C ASP A 261 9.02 8.93 12.12
N HIS A 262 9.12 9.76 13.16
CA HIS A 262 8.70 11.16 13.12
C HIS A 262 9.39 12.01 12.03
N HIS A 263 10.65 11.70 11.67
CA HIS A 263 11.36 12.41 10.61
C HIS A 263 10.78 12.06 9.24
N ASN A 264 10.47 10.77 9.00
CA ASN A 264 9.75 10.35 7.80
C ASN A 264 8.36 11.01 7.74
N VAL A 265 7.61 10.97 8.85
CA VAL A 265 6.26 11.54 8.94
C VAL A 265 6.26 13.02 8.55
N GLN A 266 7.22 13.81 9.05
CA GLN A 266 7.30 15.23 8.72
C GLN A 266 7.65 15.44 7.25
N ALA A 267 8.68 14.76 6.73
CA ALA A 267 9.08 14.86 5.33
C ALA A 267 7.96 14.44 4.36
N ILE A 268 7.27 13.33 4.67
CA ILE A 268 6.12 12.83 3.91
C ILE A 268 4.96 13.83 3.97
N SER A 269 4.68 14.40 5.15
CA SER A 269 3.61 15.40 5.29
C SER A 269 3.87 16.63 4.43
N ASP A 270 5.11 17.11 4.37
CA ASP A 270 5.45 18.28 3.57
C ASP A 270 5.43 17.97 2.07
N PHE A 271 5.93 16.80 1.67
CA PHE A 271 5.84 16.29 0.30
C PHE A 271 4.39 16.15 -0.17
N LEU A 272 3.52 15.49 0.60
CA LEU A 272 2.11 15.34 0.22
C LEU A 272 1.42 16.70 0.14
N ALA A 273 1.67 17.60 1.11
CA ALA A 273 1.08 18.92 1.15
C ALA A 273 1.52 19.81 -0.02
N ASN A 274 2.80 19.82 -0.38
CA ASN A 274 3.34 20.77 -1.35
C ASN A 274 3.34 20.23 -2.78
N ASP A 275 3.50 18.93 -2.96
CA ASP A 275 3.66 18.32 -4.28
C ASP A 275 2.39 17.60 -4.72
N MET A 276 1.93 16.64 -3.93
CA MET A 276 0.87 15.72 -4.38
C MET A 276 -0.50 16.37 -4.39
N THR A 277 -0.78 17.29 -3.46
CA THR A 277 -2.02 18.08 -3.50
C THR A 277 -2.05 18.99 -4.74
N MET A 278 -0.91 19.55 -5.16
CA MET A 278 -0.83 20.39 -6.36
C MET A 278 -1.00 19.58 -7.65
N ALA A 279 -0.39 18.39 -7.70
CA ALA A 279 -0.52 17.47 -8.84
C ALA A 279 -1.92 16.86 -8.94
N HIS A 280 -2.55 16.55 -7.79
CA HIS A 280 -3.82 15.82 -7.70
C HIS A 280 -4.84 16.60 -6.85
N LYS A 281 -5.27 17.77 -7.36
CA LYS A 281 -6.08 18.76 -6.61
C LYS A 281 -7.36 18.25 -5.98
N HIS A 282 -7.95 17.19 -6.54
CA HIS A 282 -9.21 16.63 -6.04
C HIS A 282 -9.00 15.40 -5.15
N ALA A 283 -7.76 14.89 -5.04
CA ALA A 283 -7.44 13.80 -4.12
C ALA A 283 -7.25 14.31 -2.69
N LYS A 284 -7.56 13.44 -1.73
CA LYS A 284 -7.41 13.69 -0.30
C LYS A 284 -6.22 12.90 0.24
N PHE A 285 -5.36 13.55 1.00
CA PHE A 285 -4.15 12.94 1.56
C PHE A 285 -4.20 12.93 3.09
N TYR A 286 -3.81 11.81 3.67
CA TYR A 286 -3.73 11.60 5.10
C TYR A 286 -2.35 11.05 5.47
N VAL A 287 -1.76 11.58 6.55
CA VAL A 287 -0.56 11.03 7.16
C VAL A 287 -0.85 10.69 8.60
N TYR A 288 -0.49 9.48 9.02
CA TYR A 288 -0.66 8.99 10.36
C TYR A 288 0.72 8.83 11.00
N ASP A 289 1.00 9.67 12.01
CA ASP A 289 2.16 9.49 12.89
C ASP A 289 1.85 8.35 13.87
N THR A 290 2.55 7.24 13.74
CA THR A 290 2.34 6.07 14.59
C THR A 290 3.44 5.88 15.65
N GLY A 291 4.44 6.78 15.68
CA GLY A 291 5.55 6.74 16.63
C GLY A 291 5.22 7.31 18.02
N ASN A 292 4.13 8.07 18.14
CA ASN A 292 3.68 8.67 19.39
C ASN A 292 2.49 7.91 19.99
N THR A 293 2.36 7.90 21.33
CA THR A 293 1.24 7.27 22.04
C THR A 293 -0.12 7.89 21.68
N ALA A 294 -0.12 9.16 21.30
CA ALA A 294 -1.26 9.80 20.65
C ALA A 294 -1.06 9.71 19.13
N LYS A 295 -1.89 8.90 18.45
CA LYS A 295 -1.88 8.84 16.98
C LYS A 295 -2.28 10.20 16.42
N VAL A 296 -1.33 10.89 15.78
CA VAL A 296 -1.61 12.18 15.14
C VAL A 296 -1.98 11.92 13.69
N LYS A 297 -3.22 12.27 13.34
CA LYS A 297 -3.70 12.23 11.96
C LYS A 297 -3.61 13.62 11.35
N LYS A 298 -2.76 13.78 10.34
CA LYS A 298 -2.67 15.01 9.53
C LYS A 298 -3.47 14.84 8.24
N PHE A 299 -4.41 15.76 8.00
CA PHE A 299 -5.23 15.81 6.78
C PHE A 299 -4.81 16.95 5.85
N MET A 300 -4.74 16.68 4.54
CA MET A 300 -4.27 17.59 3.51
C MET A 300 -5.16 17.53 2.25
N TYR A 301 -5.59 18.70 1.76
CA TYR A 301 -6.34 18.86 0.51
C TYR A 301 -6.18 20.28 -0.07
N VAL A 302 -6.41 20.46 -1.38
CA VAL A 302 -6.50 21.78 -2.03
C VAL A 302 -7.97 22.18 -2.15
N GLN A 303 -8.32 23.43 -1.78
CA GLN A 303 -9.63 24.00 -2.10
C GLN A 303 -9.65 24.62 -3.50
N ASP A 304 -10.83 24.85 -4.06
CA ASP A 304 -11.02 25.38 -5.43
C ASP A 304 -10.35 26.75 -5.67
N ASP A 305 -9.92 27.46 -4.62
CA ASP A 305 -9.17 28.72 -4.67
C ASP A 305 -7.66 28.55 -4.89
N GLY A 306 -7.16 27.30 -4.95
CA GLY A 306 -5.74 26.98 -5.14
C GLY A 306 -4.89 27.11 -3.88
N VAL A 307 -5.48 27.34 -2.71
CA VAL A 307 -4.75 27.44 -1.44
C VAL A 307 -4.68 26.07 -0.76
N VAL A 308 -3.46 25.59 -0.52
CA VAL A 308 -3.22 24.42 0.35
C VAL A 308 -3.46 24.85 1.80
N ARG A 309 -4.52 24.35 2.43
CA ARG A 309 -4.73 24.55 3.87
C ARG A 309 -4.29 23.30 4.62
N LYS A 310 -3.19 23.44 5.37
CA LYS A 310 -2.80 22.51 6.44
C LYS A 310 -3.74 22.72 7.64
N MET A 311 -3.97 21.65 8.39
CA MET A 311 -4.47 21.58 9.78
C MET A 311 -5.99 21.41 9.99
N SER A 312 -6.41 20.15 10.16
CA SER A 312 -6.78 19.71 11.50
C SER A 312 -5.78 18.62 11.93
N GLU A 313 -5.11 18.82 13.06
CA GLU A 313 -4.57 17.71 13.85
C GLU A 313 -5.75 17.21 14.67
N GLU A 314 -6.37 16.12 14.23
CA GLU A 314 -7.34 15.43 15.07
C GLU A 314 -6.57 14.39 15.88
N GLU A 315 -6.60 14.52 17.21
CA GLU A 315 -6.35 13.37 18.09
C GLU A 315 -7.42 12.33 17.76
N SER A 316 -7.05 11.28 17.04
CA SER A 316 -7.98 10.18 16.81
C SER A 316 -7.90 9.24 18.01
N GLU A 317 -8.90 9.28 18.89
CA GLU A 317 -9.22 8.11 19.68
C GLU A 317 -9.49 6.96 18.72
N ILE A 318 -9.08 5.75 19.11
CA ILE A 318 -9.51 4.53 18.44
C ILE A 318 -11.03 4.49 18.60
N SER A 319 -11.76 4.98 17.61
CA SER A 319 -13.06 4.38 17.37
C SER A 319 -12.73 2.95 16.96
N GLU A 320 -13.01 1.98 17.84
CA GLU A 320 -13.49 0.71 17.33
C GLU A 320 -14.49 1.06 16.22
N PRO A 321 -14.34 0.56 14.99
CA PRO A 321 -15.41 0.67 14.03
C PRO A 321 -16.52 -0.21 14.58
N GLY A 322 -17.36 0.38 15.43
CA GLY A 322 -18.58 -0.20 15.91
C GLY A 322 -19.41 -0.61 14.71
N SER A 323 -20.21 -1.65 14.93
CA SER A 323 -21.59 -1.76 14.43
C SER A 323 -22.15 -0.47 13.79
N SER A 324 -21.74 -0.18 12.56
CA SER A 324 -22.51 0.60 11.62
C SER A 324 -23.05 -0.41 10.65
N SER A 325 -24.31 -0.77 10.89
CA SER A 325 -25.18 -1.38 9.91
C SER A 325 -25.25 -0.46 8.70
N ASP A 326 -24.31 -0.61 7.78
CA ASP A 326 -24.52 -0.28 6.37
C ASP A 326 -25.11 -1.54 5.71
N GLU A 327 -26.26 -1.98 6.24
CA GLU A 327 -27.34 -2.50 5.40
C GLU A 327 -28.03 -1.24 4.86
N ASP A 328 -27.92 -0.99 3.56
CA ASP A 328 -29.07 -0.63 2.71
C ASP A 328 -28.60 -0.35 1.26
N ASP A 329 -29.15 -1.16 0.37
CA ASP A 329 -29.34 -1.08 -1.10
C ASP A 329 -28.16 -1.10 -2.10
#